data_AF-A0A8T7DNP1-F1
#
_entry.id   AF-A0A8T7DNP1-F1
#
_cell.length_a   1.000
_cell.length_b   1.000
_cell.length_c   1.000
_cell.angle_alpha   90.00
_cell.angle_beta   90.00
_cell.angle_gamma   90.00
#
_symmetry.space_group_name_H-M   'P 1'
#
loop_
_entity.id
_entity.type
_entity.pdbx_description
1 polymer ?
#
loop_
_entity_poly.entity_id
_entity_poly.type
_entity_poly.pdbx_seq_one_letter_code
_entity_poly.pdbx_strand_id
1 'polypeptide(L)'
;MKLLGADVVPVTSGSRTLKDALNEAMRDWVTNVDNTFYIIGTVAGPHPYPQMVRDFQSVIGREARSQILELTGRLPDALVACVGGGSNAIGLFHPFLDDESVAMYGVEAAGDGLETGHHAAPLCAGEPGVLHGNRTYLMEDRSGQIIETHSVSAGLDYPGVGPEHSWLKDIGRVTYTAITDAEALRAFHQLTRIEGIIPALESSHAVAFALQQAARMSPEQSLIINLSGRGDKDINTIARIEGMRL
;
A
#
# COMPACT_ATOMS: atom_id res chain seq x y z
N MET A 1 1.10 20.13 7.56
CA MET A 1 2.29 20.57 6.79
C MET A 1 2.57 22.04 7.00
N LYS A 2 1.78 22.99 6.46
CA LYS A 2 2.05 24.44 6.61
C LYS A 2 2.17 24.93 8.07
N LEU A 3 1.30 24.46 8.97
CA LEU A 3 1.39 24.79 10.41
C LEU A 3 2.69 24.29 11.07
N LEU A 4 3.35 23.29 10.50
CA LEU A 4 4.63 22.75 10.97
C LEU A 4 5.84 23.47 10.33
N GLY A 5 5.62 24.53 9.54
CA GLY A 5 6.67 25.30 8.87
C GLY A 5 7.14 24.75 7.53
N ALA A 6 6.51 23.69 7.01
CA ALA A 6 6.86 23.14 5.71
C ALA A 6 6.22 23.92 4.55
N ASP A 7 7.00 24.21 3.51
CA ASP A 7 6.49 24.67 2.23
C ASP A 7 5.73 23.55 1.50
N VAL A 8 4.57 23.90 0.95
CA VAL A 8 3.73 22.96 0.20
C VAL A 8 3.58 23.49 -1.21
N VAL A 9 4.25 22.82 -2.15
CA VAL A 9 4.27 23.18 -3.57
C VAL A 9 3.28 22.28 -4.31
N PRO A 10 2.14 22.81 -4.82
CA PRO A 10 1.19 22.01 -5.59
C PRO A 10 1.77 21.66 -6.97
N VAL A 11 1.71 20.37 -7.33
CA VAL A 11 2.08 19.92 -8.68
C VAL A 11 0.87 20.05 -9.60
N THR A 12 1.04 20.76 -10.72
CA THR A 12 -0.03 21.08 -11.68
C THR A 12 0.14 20.36 -13.02
N SER A 13 1.28 19.70 -13.23
CA SER A 13 1.60 18.84 -14.38
C SER A 13 0.94 17.46 -14.26
N GLY A 14 0.81 16.76 -15.39
CA GLY A 14 0.35 15.38 -15.45
C GLY A 14 -1.08 15.15 -14.96
N SER A 15 -1.31 14.01 -14.31
CA SER A 15 -2.57 13.61 -13.66
C SER A 15 -2.80 14.34 -12.34
N ARG A 16 -1.79 15.08 -11.84
CA ARG A 16 -1.83 15.83 -10.56
C ARG A 16 -2.05 14.90 -9.37
N THR A 17 -1.47 13.70 -9.46
CA THR A 17 -1.51 12.66 -8.43
C THR A 17 -0.10 12.34 -7.92
N LEU A 18 0.03 11.28 -7.13
CA LEU A 18 1.26 10.91 -6.45
C LEU A 18 2.46 10.71 -7.41
N LYS A 19 2.23 10.13 -8.59
CA LYS A 19 3.27 9.94 -9.62
C LYS A 19 3.94 11.26 -10.01
N ASP A 20 3.15 12.31 -10.23
CA ASP A 20 3.69 13.60 -10.67
C ASP A 20 4.41 14.34 -9.53
N ALA A 21 3.90 14.20 -8.29
CA ALA A 21 4.61 14.68 -7.10
C ALA A 21 5.99 14.04 -6.92
N LEU A 22 6.11 12.72 -7.18
CA LEU A 22 7.40 12.00 -7.20
C LEU A 22 8.32 12.54 -8.30
N ASN A 23 7.81 12.76 -9.51
CA ASN A 23 8.59 13.30 -10.63
C ASN A 23 9.16 14.69 -10.31
N GLU A 24 8.35 15.61 -9.80
CA GLU A 24 8.81 16.95 -9.44
C GLU A 24 9.80 16.91 -8.27
N ALA A 25 9.56 16.08 -7.25
CA ALA A 25 10.49 15.92 -6.14
C ALA A 25 11.86 15.36 -6.57
N MET A 26 11.89 14.40 -7.51
CA MET A 26 13.15 13.91 -8.08
C MET A 26 13.88 14.96 -8.90
N ARG A 27 13.17 15.78 -9.69
CA ARG A 27 13.76 16.90 -10.44
C ARG A 27 14.38 17.95 -9.52
N ASP A 28 13.68 18.29 -8.44
CA ASP A 28 14.19 19.20 -7.41
C ASP A 28 15.47 18.63 -6.79
N TRP A 29 15.43 17.36 -6.36
CA TRP A 29 16.58 16.72 -5.72
C TRP A 29 17.82 16.68 -6.62
N VAL A 30 17.66 16.37 -7.92
CA VAL A 30 18.77 16.39 -8.88
C VAL A 30 19.37 17.79 -9.02
N THR A 31 18.56 18.84 -8.86
CA THR A 31 19.01 20.24 -8.95
C THR A 31 19.71 20.70 -7.66
N ASN A 32 19.31 20.17 -6.50
CA ASN A 32 19.72 20.65 -5.18
C ASN A 32 20.49 19.60 -4.35
N VAL A 33 21.16 18.64 -5.00
CA VAL A 33 21.77 17.47 -4.36
C VAL A 33 22.78 17.80 -3.24
N ASP A 34 23.47 18.94 -3.33
CA ASP A 34 24.51 19.34 -2.36
C ASP A 34 23.95 19.75 -0.99
N ASN A 35 22.67 20.16 -0.93
CA ASN A 35 22.07 20.72 0.28
C ASN A 35 20.70 20.13 0.64
N THR A 36 20.19 19.19 -0.17
CA THR A 36 18.86 18.62 -0.02
C THR A 36 18.93 17.09 0.09
N PHE A 37 18.36 16.56 1.17
CA PHE A 37 18.13 15.13 1.33
C PHE A 37 16.70 14.78 0.90
N TYR A 38 16.55 13.91 -0.11
CA TYR A 38 15.23 13.51 -0.59
C TYR A 38 14.64 12.40 0.29
N ILE A 39 13.54 12.69 0.97
CA ILE A 39 12.82 11.71 1.79
C ILE A 39 11.76 11.01 0.93
N ILE A 40 12.11 9.87 0.35
CA ILE A 40 11.15 9.00 -0.34
C ILE A 40 10.22 8.33 0.68
N GLY A 41 8.91 8.49 0.49
CA GLY A 41 7.88 8.03 1.43
C GLY A 41 7.48 6.56 1.32
N THR A 42 8.14 5.76 0.48
CA THR A 42 7.78 4.35 0.27
C THR A 42 8.99 3.49 -0.13
N VAL A 43 8.80 2.17 -0.27
CA VAL A 43 9.86 1.20 -0.61
C VAL A 43 10.11 1.08 -2.11
N ALA A 44 9.93 2.17 -2.83
CA ALA A 44 10.26 2.31 -4.25
C ALA A 44 11.49 3.24 -4.42
N GLY A 45 11.87 3.52 -5.65
CA GLY A 45 13.03 4.35 -5.92
C GLY A 45 14.34 3.55 -6.05
N PRO A 46 15.45 4.22 -6.40
CA PRO A 46 16.75 3.57 -6.53
C PRO A 46 17.28 3.08 -5.18
N HIS A 47 18.19 2.11 -5.20
CA HIS A 47 18.99 1.78 -4.02
C HIS A 47 19.70 3.07 -3.52
N PRO A 48 19.73 3.35 -2.21
CA PRO A 48 19.36 2.49 -1.09
C PRO A 48 17.93 2.63 -0.56
N TYR A 49 17.05 3.42 -1.19
CA TYR A 49 15.75 3.78 -0.61
C TYR A 49 14.83 2.58 -0.28
N PRO A 50 14.62 1.59 -1.17
CA PRO A 50 13.78 0.44 -0.84
C PRO A 50 14.22 -0.29 0.43
N GLN A 51 15.52 -0.56 0.53
CA GLN A 51 16.12 -1.25 1.68
C GLN A 51 16.01 -0.40 2.94
N MET A 52 16.38 0.87 2.86
CA MET A 52 16.37 1.80 3.99
C MET A 52 14.96 1.99 4.55
N VAL A 53 13.97 2.20 3.70
CA VAL A 53 12.58 2.39 4.13
C VAL A 53 12.02 1.09 4.74
N ARG A 54 12.30 -0.07 4.14
CA ARG A 54 11.93 -1.37 4.73
C ARG A 54 12.55 -1.54 6.12
N ASP A 55 13.84 -1.26 6.27
CA ASP A 55 14.54 -1.45 7.54
C ASP A 55 13.93 -0.55 8.63
N PHE A 56 13.56 0.69 8.30
CA PHE A 56 12.83 1.58 9.21
C PHE A 56 11.40 1.11 9.52
N GLN A 57 10.71 0.50 8.55
CA GLN A 57 9.34 -0.01 8.74
C GLN A 57 9.30 -1.40 9.40
N SER A 58 10.40 -2.13 9.42
CA SER A 58 10.48 -3.51 9.95
C SER A 58 10.11 -3.63 11.43
N VAL A 59 10.09 -2.51 12.16
CA VAL A 59 9.58 -2.44 13.53
C VAL A 59 8.13 -2.94 13.64
N ILE A 60 7.30 -2.69 12.61
CA ILE A 60 5.89 -3.14 12.57
C ILE A 60 5.81 -4.65 12.75
N GLY A 61 6.50 -5.41 11.91
CA GLY A 61 6.48 -6.87 11.99
C GLY A 61 7.17 -7.41 13.24
N ARG A 62 8.22 -6.75 13.76
CA ARG A 62 8.92 -7.18 14.98
C ARG A 62 7.99 -7.08 16.19
N GLU A 63 7.27 -5.96 16.31
CA GLU A 63 6.28 -5.75 17.36
C GLU A 63 5.11 -6.72 17.19
N ALA A 64 4.54 -6.83 16.00
CA ALA A 64 3.43 -7.75 15.71
C ALA A 64 3.78 -9.20 16.06
N ARG A 65 5.01 -9.65 15.74
CA ARG A 65 5.50 -10.99 16.08
C ARG A 65 5.61 -11.20 17.58
N SER A 66 6.14 -10.23 18.32
CA SER A 66 6.23 -10.31 19.78
C SER A 66 4.83 -10.38 20.40
N GLN A 67 3.93 -9.50 19.96
CA GLN A 67 2.57 -9.38 20.48
C GLN A 67 1.73 -10.63 20.22
N ILE A 68 1.77 -11.18 19.01
CA ILE A 68 0.96 -12.38 18.69
C ILE A 68 1.44 -13.61 19.44
N LEU A 69 2.75 -13.76 19.66
CA LEU A 69 3.31 -14.83 20.47
C LEU A 69 2.93 -14.68 21.94
N GLU A 70 2.95 -13.46 22.49
CA GLU A 70 2.50 -13.18 23.85
C GLU A 70 1.01 -13.48 24.04
N LEU A 71 0.17 -13.08 23.07
CA LEU A 71 -1.28 -13.23 23.15
C LEU A 71 -1.77 -14.66 22.90
N THR A 72 -1.11 -15.39 22.00
CA THR A 72 -1.63 -16.68 21.49
C THR A 72 -0.69 -17.86 21.67
N GLY A 73 0.57 -17.63 22.05
CA GLY A 73 1.59 -18.67 22.17
C GLY A 73 2.08 -19.26 20.84
N ARG A 74 1.66 -18.72 19.69
CA ARG A 74 2.06 -19.18 18.35
C ARG A 74 2.11 -18.04 17.33
N LEU A 75 2.71 -18.31 16.18
CA LEU A 75 2.71 -17.39 15.03
C LEU A 75 1.31 -17.34 14.39
N PRO A 76 0.97 -16.25 13.68
CA PRO A 76 -0.30 -16.15 12.97
C PRO A 76 -0.32 -17.08 11.74
N ASP A 77 -1.50 -17.50 11.32
CA ASP A 77 -1.67 -18.27 10.08
C ASP A 77 -1.51 -17.38 8.85
N ALA A 78 -1.90 -16.10 8.95
CA ALA A 78 -1.82 -15.15 7.84
C ALA A 78 -1.48 -13.71 8.26
N LEU A 79 -0.79 -13.00 7.38
CA LEU A 79 -0.56 -11.56 7.44
C LEU A 79 -1.22 -10.88 6.23
N VAL A 80 -1.90 -9.76 6.46
CA VAL A 80 -2.57 -8.99 5.40
C VAL A 80 -2.18 -7.52 5.50
N ALA A 81 -1.77 -6.92 4.38
CA ALA A 81 -1.46 -5.49 4.32
C ALA A 81 -1.78 -4.92 2.93
N CYS A 82 -2.15 -3.65 2.86
CA CYS A 82 -2.38 -2.97 1.58
C CYS A 82 -1.06 -2.57 0.92
N VAL A 83 -1.03 -2.56 -0.41
CA VAL A 83 0.17 -2.35 -1.21
C VAL A 83 -0.11 -1.26 -2.25
N GLY A 84 0.36 -0.04 -1.96
CA GLY A 84 0.64 0.98 -2.97
C GLY A 84 2.10 0.84 -3.39
N GLY A 85 2.97 1.72 -2.89
CA GLY A 85 4.42 1.49 -3.00
C GLY A 85 4.97 0.32 -2.15
N GLY A 86 4.26 -0.06 -1.06
CA GLY A 86 4.50 -1.29 -0.30
C GLY A 86 5.15 -1.14 1.10
N SER A 87 5.45 0.07 1.56
CA SER A 87 6.25 0.28 2.79
C SER A 87 5.64 -0.33 4.06
N ASN A 88 4.34 -0.15 4.28
CA ASN A 88 3.64 -0.74 5.43
C ASN A 88 3.61 -2.28 5.34
N ALA A 89 3.43 -2.82 4.13
CA ALA A 89 3.31 -4.25 3.90
C ALA A 89 4.63 -4.96 4.13
N ILE A 90 5.72 -4.51 3.51
CA ILE A 90 7.04 -5.11 3.75
C ILE A 90 7.49 -4.91 5.20
N GLY A 91 7.13 -3.80 5.85
CA GLY A 91 7.38 -3.58 7.27
C GLY A 91 6.75 -4.65 8.17
N LEU A 92 5.52 -5.07 7.86
CA LEU A 92 4.86 -6.19 8.53
C LEU A 92 5.46 -7.54 8.14
N PHE A 93 5.69 -7.79 6.85
CA PHE A 93 6.07 -9.11 6.33
C PHE A 93 7.51 -9.49 6.65
N HIS A 94 8.45 -8.54 6.59
CA HIS A 94 9.89 -8.82 6.62
C HIS A 94 10.33 -9.70 7.80
N PRO A 95 9.87 -9.47 9.05
CA PRO A 95 10.26 -10.30 10.20
C PRO A 95 9.70 -11.73 10.21
N PHE A 96 8.81 -12.07 9.27
CA PHE A 96 8.17 -13.38 9.12
C PHE A 96 8.58 -14.09 7.82
N LEU A 97 9.49 -13.54 7.01
CA LEU A 97 9.82 -14.10 5.68
C LEU A 97 10.33 -15.54 5.76
N ASP A 98 11.07 -15.89 6.81
CA ASP A 98 11.58 -17.25 7.02
C ASP A 98 10.56 -18.20 7.69
N ASP A 99 9.42 -17.67 8.15
CA ASP A 99 8.35 -18.47 8.76
C ASP A 99 7.41 -19.02 7.68
N GLU A 100 7.78 -20.12 7.02
CA GLU A 100 7.06 -20.72 5.87
C GLU A 100 5.58 -21.06 6.17
N SER A 101 5.23 -21.30 7.44
CA SER A 101 3.85 -21.56 7.85
C SER A 101 2.96 -20.32 7.86
N VAL A 102 3.55 -19.13 7.75
CA VAL A 102 2.83 -17.85 7.79
C VAL A 102 2.53 -17.39 6.37
N ALA A 103 1.26 -17.48 5.98
CA ALA A 103 0.79 -16.95 4.69
C ALA A 103 0.86 -15.41 4.69
N MET A 104 1.18 -14.81 3.55
CA MET A 104 1.29 -13.36 3.41
C MET A 104 0.49 -12.89 2.20
N TYR A 105 -0.35 -11.88 2.42
CA TYR A 105 -1.25 -11.32 1.42
C TYR A 105 -1.04 -9.81 1.29
N GLY A 106 -0.49 -9.40 0.14
CA GLY A 106 -0.45 -7.99 -0.27
C GLY A 106 -1.69 -7.61 -1.06
N VAL A 107 -2.36 -6.53 -0.68
CA VAL A 107 -3.63 -6.11 -1.29
C VAL A 107 -3.49 -4.81 -2.05
N GLU A 108 -3.54 -4.87 -3.38
CA GLU A 108 -3.51 -3.72 -4.29
C GLU A 108 -4.93 -3.14 -4.52
N ALA A 109 -5.01 -1.95 -5.10
CA ALA A 109 -6.28 -1.31 -5.41
C ALA A 109 -6.78 -1.73 -6.80
N ALA A 110 -7.93 -2.40 -6.84
CA ALA A 110 -8.59 -2.77 -8.08
C ALA A 110 -9.43 -1.63 -8.68
N GLY A 111 -9.53 -0.46 -8.04
CA GLY A 111 -10.32 0.67 -8.51
C GLY A 111 -11.76 0.26 -8.83
N ASP A 112 -12.17 0.49 -10.08
CA ASP A 112 -13.50 0.11 -10.60
C ASP A 112 -13.60 -1.40 -10.93
N GLY A 113 -12.48 -2.12 -10.97
CA GLY A 113 -12.35 -3.53 -11.33
C GLY A 113 -11.10 -3.76 -12.19
N LEU A 114 -10.41 -4.88 -12.02
CA LEU A 114 -9.18 -5.18 -12.79
C LEU A 114 -9.45 -5.26 -14.30
N GLU A 115 -10.60 -5.82 -14.68
CA GLU A 115 -11.04 -5.96 -16.06
C GLU A 115 -11.35 -4.64 -16.76
N THR A 116 -11.54 -3.56 -15.99
CA THR A 116 -11.85 -2.23 -16.54
C THR A 116 -10.59 -1.51 -17.02
N GLY A 117 -9.41 -1.89 -16.51
CA GLY A 117 -8.17 -1.14 -16.67
C GLY A 117 -8.08 0.13 -15.79
N HIS A 118 -9.15 0.49 -15.09
CA HIS A 118 -9.20 1.62 -14.16
C HIS A 118 -8.87 1.16 -12.74
N HIS A 119 -7.59 0.87 -12.51
CA HIS A 119 -7.10 0.35 -11.23
C HIS A 119 -5.64 0.73 -10.97
N ALA A 120 -5.12 0.40 -9.78
CA ALA A 120 -3.72 0.59 -9.36
C ALA A 120 -3.18 -0.72 -8.78
N ALA A 121 -2.99 -1.72 -9.66
CA ALA A 121 -2.64 -3.09 -9.27
C ALA A 121 -1.51 -3.69 -10.14
N PRO A 122 -0.29 -3.14 -10.07
CA PRO A 122 0.84 -3.55 -10.90
C PRO A 122 1.29 -4.99 -10.67
N LEU A 123 1.20 -5.55 -9.46
CA LEU A 123 1.55 -6.94 -9.22
C LEU A 123 0.49 -7.91 -9.75
N CYS A 124 -0.78 -7.50 -9.76
CA CYS A 124 -1.88 -8.33 -10.25
C CYS A 124 -2.03 -8.29 -11.78
N ALA A 125 -1.81 -7.13 -12.41
CA ALA A 125 -2.15 -6.90 -13.82
C ALA A 125 -1.11 -6.10 -14.62
N GLY A 126 0.01 -5.70 -13.99
CA GLY A 126 1.11 -5.02 -14.66
C GLY A 126 2.19 -5.96 -15.19
N GLU A 127 3.24 -5.36 -15.73
CA GLU A 127 4.39 -6.06 -16.31
C GLU A 127 5.73 -5.56 -15.70
N PRO A 128 6.80 -6.37 -15.74
CA PRO A 128 8.11 -5.92 -15.28
C PRO A 128 8.73 -4.86 -16.19
N GLY A 129 9.11 -3.71 -15.62
CA GLY A 129 9.81 -2.64 -16.33
C GLY A 129 10.63 -1.77 -15.38
N VAL A 130 10.92 -0.53 -15.78
CA VAL A 130 11.74 0.41 -15.00
C VAL A 130 10.98 1.72 -14.80
N LEU A 131 10.70 2.06 -13.55
CA LEU A 131 10.02 3.30 -13.17
C LEU A 131 10.70 3.90 -11.95
N HIS A 132 10.84 5.24 -11.92
CA HIS A 132 11.36 5.99 -10.77
C HIS A 132 12.69 5.45 -10.19
N GLY A 133 13.57 4.88 -11.03
CA GLY A 133 14.91 4.43 -10.63
C GLY A 133 14.99 3.00 -10.09
N ASN A 134 13.93 2.19 -10.16
CA ASN A 134 13.97 0.76 -9.87
C ASN A 134 13.35 -0.10 -10.99
N ARG A 135 13.87 -1.33 -11.13
CA ARG A 135 13.23 -2.37 -11.94
C ARG A 135 12.20 -3.10 -11.08
N THR A 136 10.94 -3.12 -11.51
CA THR A 136 9.79 -3.58 -10.71
C THR A 136 8.59 -3.90 -11.61
N TYR A 137 7.51 -4.43 -11.05
CA TYR A 137 6.21 -4.45 -11.72
C TYR A 137 5.61 -3.05 -11.79
N LEU A 138 5.04 -2.71 -12.95
CA LEU A 138 4.35 -1.45 -13.16
C LEU A 138 3.23 -1.55 -14.20
N MET A 139 2.38 -0.54 -14.21
CA MET A 139 1.30 -0.36 -15.15
C MET A 139 1.81 0.44 -16.36
N GLU A 140 1.97 -0.21 -17.51
CA GLU A 140 2.36 0.41 -18.77
C GLU A 140 1.56 -0.11 -19.97
N ASP A 141 1.53 0.67 -21.05
CA ASP A 141 0.98 0.24 -22.32
C ASP A 141 2.00 -0.56 -23.15
N ARG A 142 1.57 -1.07 -24.31
CA ARG A 142 2.43 -1.86 -25.22
C ARG A 142 3.65 -1.10 -25.76
N SER A 143 3.67 0.21 -25.61
CA SER A 143 4.78 1.09 -26.02
C SER A 143 5.70 1.43 -24.85
N GLY A 144 5.48 0.85 -23.67
CA GLY A 144 6.21 1.13 -22.44
C GLY A 144 5.88 2.50 -21.84
N GLN A 145 4.71 3.08 -22.17
CA GLN A 145 4.26 4.33 -21.56
C GLN A 145 3.47 4.03 -20.28
N ILE A 146 3.80 4.74 -19.20
CA ILE A 146 3.10 4.62 -17.92
C ILE A 146 1.64 5.03 -18.07
N ILE A 147 0.72 4.12 -17.77
CA ILE A 147 -0.71 4.40 -17.82
C ILE A 147 -1.16 5.13 -16.54
N GLU A 148 -2.24 5.89 -16.66
CA GLU A 148 -2.89 6.51 -15.52
C GLU A 148 -3.64 5.44 -14.71
N THR A 149 -3.46 5.46 -13.39
CA THR A 149 -4.09 4.53 -12.47
C THR A 149 -5.35 5.12 -11.83
N HIS A 150 -6.13 4.27 -11.17
CA HIS A 150 -7.31 4.72 -10.44
C HIS A 150 -7.47 3.97 -9.11
N SER A 151 -7.78 4.73 -8.06
CA SER A 151 -8.33 4.22 -6.80
C SER A 151 -9.02 5.35 -6.03
N VAL A 152 -10.06 5.00 -5.27
CA VAL A 152 -10.64 5.90 -4.25
C VAL A 152 -9.62 6.30 -3.18
N SER A 153 -8.57 5.50 -2.99
CA SER A 153 -7.52 5.72 -2.01
C SER A 153 -6.27 6.34 -2.65
N ALA A 154 -6.04 7.62 -2.37
CA ALA A 154 -4.90 8.36 -2.92
C ALA A 154 -3.53 7.74 -2.57
N GLY A 155 -3.40 7.03 -1.43
CA GLY A 155 -2.17 6.36 -1.04
C GLY A 155 -1.89 5.05 -1.78
N LEU A 156 -2.87 4.47 -2.46
CA LEU A 156 -2.72 3.27 -3.31
C LEU A 156 -2.67 3.59 -4.80
N ASP A 157 -3.06 4.81 -5.20
CA ASP A 157 -3.06 5.27 -6.59
C ASP A 157 -1.63 5.55 -7.11
N TYR A 158 -0.89 4.47 -7.37
CA TYR A 158 0.48 4.49 -7.85
C TYR A 158 0.69 3.39 -8.92
N PRO A 159 1.27 3.72 -10.09
CA PRO A 159 1.42 2.75 -11.19
C PRO A 159 2.56 1.75 -11.01
N GLY A 160 3.32 1.79 -9.92
CA GLY A 160 4.42 0.85 -9.69
C GLY A 160 4.36 0.24 -8.30
N VAL A 161 5.40 -0.49 -7.93
CA VAL A 161 5.53 -1.06 -6.58
C VAL A 161 7.01 -1.16 -6.19
N GLY A 162 7.29 -1.35 -4.89
CA GLY A 162 8.64 -1.63 -4.42
C GLY A 162 9.25 -2.89 -5.05
N PRO A 163 10.55 -2.92 -5.37
CA PRO A 163 11.16 -4.03 -6.10
C PRO A 163 11.23 -5.31 -5.27
N GLU A 164 11.28 -5.22 -3.94
CA GLU A 164 11.26 -6.39 -3.06
C GLU A 164 9.90 -7.10 -3.09
N HIS A 165 8.79 -6.37 -3.25
CA HIS A 165 7.48 -6.99 -3.44
C HIS A 165 7.39 -7.75 -4.77
N SER A 166 7.97 -7.19 -5.84
CA SER A 166 8.10 -7.87 -7.14
C SER A 166 8.89 -9.18 -7.00
N TRP A 167 10.03 -9.14 -6.30
CA TRP A 167 10.81 -10.35 -6.04
C TRP A 167 10.04 -11.38 -5.20
N LEU A 168 9.36 -10.94 -4.13
CA LEU A 168 8.56 -11.81 -3.25
C LEU A 168 7.37 -12.44 -3.98
N LYS A 169 6.79 -11.75 -4.98
CA LYS A 169 5.78 -12.31 -5.88
C LYS A 169 6.38 -13.43 -6.74
N ASP A 170 7.50 -13.17 -7.39
CA ASP A 170 8.11 -14.08 -8.36
C ASP A 170 8.58 -15.39 -7.71
N ILE A 171 9.07 -15.34 -6.47
CA ILE A 171 9.45 -16.54 -5.72
C ILE A 171 8.25 -17.22 -5.02
N GLY A 172 7.04 -16.64 -5.10
CA GLY A 172 5.83 -17.19 -4.49
C GLY A 172 5.75 -17.04 -2.97
N ARG A 173 6.59 -16.21 -2.35
CA ARG A 173 6.59 -16.04 -0.88
C ARG A 173 5.41 -15.21 -0.38
N VAL A 174 4.97 -14.23 -1.16
CA VAL A 174 3.81 -13.38 -0.88
C VAL A 174 2.81 -13.51 -2.02
N THR A 175 1.55 -13.72 -1.67
CA THR A 175 0.44 -13.70 -2.63
C THR A 175 -0.10 -12.28 -2.73
N TYR A 176 -0.26 -11.78 -3.95
CA TYR A 176 -0.86 -10.46 -4.18
C TYR A 176 -2.24 -10.62 -4.78
N THR A 177 -3.17 -9.79 -4.32
CA THR A 177 -4.57 -9.75 -4.74
C THR A 177 -5.00 -8.29 -4.82
N ALA A 178 -6.19 -8.03 -5.36
CA ALA A 178 -6.72 -6.68 -5.45
C ALA A 178 -8.13 -6.59 -4.86
N ILE A 179 -8.48 -5.40 -4.36
CA ILE A 179 -9.80 -5.08 -3.79
C ILE A 179 -10.35 -3.85 -4.49
N THR A 180 -11.62 -3.90 -4.88
CA THR A 180 -12.31 -2.78 -5.54
C THR A 180 -12.63 -1.65 -4.57
N ASP A 181 -12.82 -0.45 -5.10
CA ASP A 181 -13.20 0.72 -4.31
C ASP A 181 -14.51 0.48 -3.54
N ALA A 182 -15.47 -0.20 -4.16
CA ALA A 182 -16.74 -0.56 -3.51
C ALA A 182 -16.55 -1.54 -2.35
N GLU A 183 -15.62 -2.50 -2.45
CA GLU A 183 -15.28 -3.42 -1.36
C GLU A 183 -14.56 -2.69 -0.22
N ALA A 184 -13.58 -1.84 -0.53
CA ALA A 184 -12.87 -1.05 0.46
C ALA A 184 -13.81 -0.11 1.23
N LEU A 185 -14.75 0.54 0.56
CA LEU A 185 -15.77 1.38 1.20
C LEU A 185 -16.66 0.57 2.14
N ARG A 186 -17.09 -0.64 1.74
CA ARG A 186 -17.87 -1.51 2.64
C ARG A 186 -17.07 -1.89 3.89
N ALA A 187 -15.80 -2.25 3.73
CA ALA A 187 -14.93 -2.60 4.85
C ALA A 187 -14.66 -1.42 5.79
N PHE A 188 -14.50 -0.21 5.25
CA PHE A 188 -14.41 1.03 6.02
C PHE A 188 -15.61 1.18 6.98
N HIS A 189 -16.83 1.03 6.45
CA HIS A 189 -18.06 1.11 7.26
C HIS A 189 -18.17 -0.02 8.26
N GLN A 190 -17.83 -1.24 7.87
CA GLN A 190 -17.91 -2.40 8.77
C GLN A 190 -16.99 -2.20 9.98
N LEU A 191 -15.71 -1.87 9.76
CA LEU A 191 -14.78 -1.64 10.87
C LEU A 191 -15.21 -0.47 11.75
N THR A 192 -15.69 0.62 11.14
CA THR A 192 -16.16 1.79 11.89
C THR A 192 -17.38 1.47 12.76
N ARG A 193 -18.34 0.71 12.24
CA ARG A 193 -19.60 0.42 12.94
C ARG A 193 -19.48 -0.69 13.97
N ILE A 194 -18.64 -1.69 13.69
CA ILE A 194 -18.49 -2.86 14.56
C ILE A 194 -17.47 -2.60 15.67
N GLU A 195 -16.30 -2.05 15.30
CA GLU A 195 -15.17 -1.88 16.22
C GLU A 195 -14.98 -0.43 16.70
N GLY A 196 -15.72 0.53 16.14
CA GLY A 196 -15.55 1.96 16.49
C GLY A 196 -14.23 2.56 15.98
N ILE A 197 -13.55 1.89 15.05
CA ILE A 197 -12.27 2.31 14.48
C ILE A 197 -12.51 2.85 13.08
N ILE A 198 -12.10 4.09 12.81
CA ILE A 198 -12.20 4.73 11.49
C ILE A 198 -10.88 4.46 10.72
N PRO A 199 -10.84 3.50 9.78
CA PRO A 199 -9.62 3.18 9.05
C PRO A 199 -9.34 4.18 7.93
N ALA A 200 -8.08 4.36 7.57
CA ALA A 200 -7.75 4.98 6.29
C ALA A 200 -8.27 4.13 5.13
N LEU A 201 -8.67 4.76 4.02
CA LEU A 201 -9.15 4.03 2.84
C LEU A 201 -8.11 3.03 2.30
N GLU A 202 -6.82 3.31 2.46
CA GLU A 202 -5.72 2.41 2.15
C GLU A 202 -5.85 1.11 2.97
N SER A 203 -5.97 1.23 4.31
CA SER A 203 -6.09 0.10 5.23
C SER A 203 -7.39 -0.67 5.03
N SER A 204 -8.47 0.00 4.61
CA SER A 204 -9.75 -0.66 4.33
C SER A 204 -9.66 -1.70 3.21
N HIS A 205 -8.71 -1.58 2.28
CA HIS A 205 -8.45 -2.61 1.28
C HIS A 205 -7.94 -3.91 1.95
N ALA A 206 -6.98 -3.78 2.87
CA ALA A 206 -6.48 -4.92 3.63
C ALA A 206 -7.59 -5.56 4.50
N VAL A 207 -8.43 -4.73 5.13
CA VAL A 207 -9.57 -5.20 5.93
C VAL A 207 -10.59 -5.95 5.06
N ALA A 208 -10.94 -5.41 3.89
CA ALA A 208 -11.89 -6.05 2.98
C ALA A 208 -11.44 -7.46 2.59
N PHE A 209 -10.17 -7.61 2.17
CA PHE A 209 -9.62 -8.91 1.84
C PHE A 209 -9.54 -9.83 3.07
N ALA A 210 -9.10 -9.31 4.22
CA ALA A 210 -9.00 -10.09 5.45
C ALA A 210 -10.35 -10.66 5.89
N LEU A 211 -11.46 -9.93 5.73
CA LEU A 211 -12.81 -10.44 6.01
C LEU A 211 -13.19 -11.59 5.06
N GLN A 212 -12.86 -11.48 3.77
CA GLN A 212 -13.08 -12.56 2.80
C GLN A 212 -12.25 -13.80 3.13
N GLN A 213 -11.01 -13.60 3.57
CA GLN A 213 -10.10 -14.68 3.93
C GLN A 213 -10.50 -15.35 5.24
N ALA A 214 -10.85 -14.57 6.27
CA ALA A 214 -11.34 -15.08 7.54
C ALA A 214 -12.57 -15.97 7.38
N ALA A 215 -13.48 -15.64 6.45
CA ALA A 215 -14.66 -16.45 6.17
C ALA A 215 -14.34 -17.85 5.61
N ARG A 216 -13.11 -18.08 5.14
CA ARG A 216 -12.62 -19.36 4.63
C ARG A 216 -11.67 -20.08 5.59
N MET A 217 -11.28 -19.42 6.68
CA MET A 217 -10.38 -19.96 7.69
C MET A 217 -11.18 -20.74 8.74
N SER A 218 -10.50 -21.67 9.44
CA SER A 218 -11.11 -22.32 10.60
C SER A 218 -11.18 -21.35 11.79
N PRO A 219 -12.13 -21.53 12.72
CA PRO A 219 -12.23 -20.69 13.92
C PRO A 219 -10.98 -20.67 14.81
N GLU A 220 -10.12 -21.68 14.68
CA GLU A 220 -8.86 -21.81 15.40
C GLU A 220 -7.70 -21.12 14.70
N GLN A 221 -7.86 -20.59 13.49
CA GLN A 221 -6.81 -19.87 12.80
C GLN A 221 -6.84 -18.38 13.14
N SER A 222 -5.69 -17.73 12.98
CA SER A 222 -5.47 -16.33 13.31
C SER A 222 -4.84 -15.58 12.15
N LEU A 223 -5.21 -14.32 11.99
CA LEU A 223 -4.61 -13.43 10.99
C LEU A 223 -4.33 -12.06 11.59
N ILE A 224 -3.27 -11.41 11.11
CA ILE A 224 -2.93 -10.03 11.47
C ILE A 224 -3.18 -9.15 10.26
N ILE A 225 -3.91 -8.04 10.46
CA ILE A 225 -4.12 -7.00 9.46
C ILE A 225 -3.25 -5.80 9.82
N ASN A 226 -2.42 -5.30 8.91
CA ASN A 226 -1.75 -4.03 9.12
C ASN A 226 -2.73 -2.87 8.91
N LEU A 227 -3.21 -2.28 10.01
CA LEU A 227 -4.05 -1.08 9.96
C LEU A 227 -3.17 0.17 9.78
N SER A 228 -2.64 0.32 8.57
CA SER A 228 -1.57 1.27 8.19
C SER A 228 -1.82 2.76 8.54
N GLY A 229 -3.06 3.15 8.79
CA GLY A 229 -3.41 4.51 9.16
C GLY A 229 -4.88 4.69 9.52
N ARG A 230 -5.17 5.86 10.12
CA ARG A 230 -6.51 6.32 10.50
C ARG A 230 -7.18 7.14 9.38
N GLY A 231 -8.51 7.11 9.33
CA GLY A 231 -9.30 7.67 8.24
C GLY A 231 -9.73 9.12 8.35
N ASP A 232 -9.21 9.91 9.31
CA ASP A 232 -9.59 11.32 9.46
C ASP A 232 -9.42 12.13 8.16
N LYS A 233 -8.35 11.83 7.39
CA LYS A 233 -8.07 12.47 6.10
C LYS A 233 -9.11 12.15 5.02
N ASP A 234 -9.80 11.01 5.15
CA ASP A 234 -10.68 10.46 4.14
C ASP A 234 -12.14 10.87 4.34
N ILE A 235 -12.51 11.45 5.49
CA ILE A 235 -13.90 11.81 5.83
C ILE A 235 -14.55 12.70 4.76
N ASN A 236 -13.84 13.68 4.21
CA ASN A 236 -14.37 14.54 3.15
C ASN A 236 -14.59 13.78 1.83
N THR A 237 -13.75 12.78 1.54
CA THR A 237 -13.90 11.91 0.38
C THR A 237 -15.13 11.02 0.55
N ILE A 238 -15.24 10.35 1.71
CA ILE A 238 -16.41 9.53 2.07
C ILE A 238 -17.70 10.35 2.00
N ALA A 239 -17.74 11.51 2.66
CA ALA A 239 -18.93 12.35 2.69
C ALA A 239 -19.39 12.77 1.29
N ARG A 240 -18.43 13.08 0.39
CA ARG A 240 -18.73 13.43 -1.00
C ARG A 240 -19.29 12.24 -1.78
N ILE A 241 -18.66 11.07 -1.66
CA ILE A 241 -19.09 9.83 -2.33
C ILE A 241 -20.51 9.46 -1.89
N GLU A 242 -20.83 9.68 -0.61
CA GLU A 242 -22.10 9.27 -0.02
C GLU A 242 -23.17 10.37 -0.02
N GLY A 243 -22.86 11.54 -0.59
CA GLY A 243 -23.77 12.67 -0.62
C GLY A 243 -24.12 13.23 0.77
N MET A 244 -23.26 13.02 1.76
CA MET A 244 -23.41 13.57 3.11
C MET A 244 -23.02 15.05 3.13
N ARG A 245 -23.77 15.85 3.88
CA ARG A 245 -23.38 17.22 4.24
C ARG A 245 -22.62 17.17 5.57
N LEU A 246 -21.37 17.62 5.56
CA LEU A 246 -20.54 17.83 6.75
C LEU A 246 -20.78 19.20 7.36
#